data_AF-A0A376FL92-F1
#
_entry.id   AF-A0A376FL92-F1
#
_cell.length_a   1.000
_cell.length_b   1.000
_cell.length_c   1.000
_cell.angle_alpha   90.00
_cell.angle_beta   90.00
_cell.angle_gamma   90.00
#
_symmetry.space_group_name_H-M   'P 1'
#
loop_
_entity.id
_entity.type
_entity.pdbx_description
1 polymer ?
#
loop_
_entity_poly.entity_id
_entity_poly.type
_entity_poly.pdbx_seq_one_letter_code
_entity_poly.pdbx_strand_id
1 'polypeptide(L)'
;MSAMLSAMRTLTDPANTGAVTICLPQDVQGEAWDYPLSFFARRVHHIERRPPDPQRLAQARALIARKRRPLVVCGGGVRYSGAHEAFREFVETLRLPFAETQAGKGALVSDHPLNLGGVGVTGGMAANRLAPQADLVIGIGTRLTDFTTGSKALFSHPDVEFLLLNVAEFDALKLDATALIADAQTGLQALTHALGDYRSGWGEAIAQAKSPGATSAAACGIASGVLTTRPKWRGTWMRSWRNTARRSTPA
;
A
#
# COMPACT_ATOMS: atom_id res chain seq x y z
N MET A 1 6.14 -30.25 13.93
CA MET A 1 7.25 -29.30 13.71
C MET A 1 7.44 -28.49 14.99
N SER A 2 8.68 -28.25 15.45
CA SER A 2 8.90 -27.59 16.75
C SER A 2 8.39 -26.14 16.75
N ALA A 3 7.94 -25.66 17.92
CA ALA A 3 7.45 -24.28 18.09
C ALA A 3 8.48 -23.24 17.66
N MET A 4 9.76 -23.46 17.95
CA MET A 4 10.86 -22.57 17.55
C MET A 4 11.02 -22.46 16.03
N LEU A 5 10.92 -23.56 15.29
CA LEU A 5 10.99 -23.52 13.82
C LEU A 5 9.77 -22.82 13.23
N SER A 6 8.59 -22.97 13.83
CA SER A 6 7.40 -22.21 13.43
C SER A 6 7.58 -20.73 13.69
N ALA A 7 8.12 -20.37 14.86
CA ALA A 7 8.39 -18.99 15.23
C ALA A 7 9.33 -18.31 14.21
N MET A 8 10.44 -18.96 13.86
CA MET A 8 11.35 -18.44 12.85
C MET A 8 10.69 -18.29 11.48
N ARG A 9 9.85 -19.24 11.05
CA ARG A 9 9.12 -19.13 9.78
C ARG A 9 8.21 -17.91 9.77
N THR A 10 7.42 -17.69 10.80
CA THR A 10 6.54 -16.52 10.92
C THR A 10 7.34 -15.20 10.96
N LEU A 11 8.45 -15.15 11.70
CA LEU A 11 9.33 -13.98 11.75
C LEU A 11 9.91 -13.62 10.38
N THR A 12 10.20 -14.61 9.55
CA THR A 12 10.86 -14.40 8.25
C THR A 12 9.91 -14.31 7.06
N ASP A 13 8.61 -14.54 7.25
CA ASP A 13 7.60 -14.49 6.19
C ASP A 13 7.26 -13.03 5.85
N PRO A 14 7.52 -12.53 4.62
CA PRO A 14 7.26 -11.13 4.27
C PRO A 14 5.79 -10.71 4.36
N ALA A 15 4.83 -11.64 4.26
CA ALA A 15 3.41 -11.38 4.36
C ALA A 15 2.92 -11.44 5.81
N ASN A 16 3.44 -12.38 6.60
CA ASN A 16 3.04 -12.60 8.00
C ASN A 16 4.00 -11.98 9.03
N THR A 17 5.06 -11.31 8.58
CA THR A 17 6.12 -10.78 9.45
C THR A 17 5.54 -9.91 10.56
N GLY A 18 6.01 -10.15 11.78
CA GLY A 18 5.54 -9.49 12.98
C GLY A 18 6.18 -10.09 14.23
N ALA A 19 5.79 -9.58 15.40
CA ALA A 19 6.27 -10.13 16.66
C ALA A 19 5.78 -11.58 16.83
N VAL A 20 6.68 -12.46 17.26
CA VAL A 20 6.34 -13.82 17.67
C VAL A 20 6.57 -13.96 19.16
N THR A 21 5.57 -14.49 19.86
CA THR A 21 5.65 -14.78 21.29
C THR A 21 5.86 -16.27 21.49
N ILE A 22 6.94 -16.63 22.18
CA ILE A 22 7.20 -18.01 22.62
C ILE A 22 6.92 -18.07 24.12
N CYS A 23 5.92 -18.84 24.51
CA CYS A 23 5.59 -19.05 25.92
C CYS A 23 6.27 -20.34 26.41
N LEU A 24 7.09 -20.23 27.45
CA LEU A 24 7.78 -21.36 28.07
C LEU A 24 7.22 -21.55 29.49
N PRO A 25 6.43 -22.61 29.75
CA PRO A 25 5.95 -22.91 31.10
C PRO A 25 7.12 -23.07 32.08
N GLN A 26 6.99 -22.56 33.30
CA GLN A 26 8.07 -22.57 34.29
C GLN A 26 8.48 -23.99 34.70
N ASP A 27 7.50 -24.88 34.86
CA ASP A 27 7.69 -26.30 35.15
C ASP A 27 8.48 -27.01 34.05
N VAL A 28 8.20 -26.70 32.78
CA VAL A 28 8.91 -27.29 31.62
C VAL A 28 10.35 -26.79 31.48
N GLN A 29 10.64 -25.55 31.89
CA GLN A 29 11.98 -24.95 31.73
C GLN A 29 13.06 -25.64 32.57
N GLY A 30 12.69 -26.30 33.68
CA GLY A 30 13.62 -27.00 34.56
C GLY A 30 13.91 -28.45 34.15
N GLU A 31 13.17 -29.00 33.20
CA GLU A 31 13.28 -30.41 32.81
C GLU A 31 14.48 -30.65 31.89
N ALA A 32 15.25 -31.70 32.20
CA ALA A 32 16.29 -32.17 31.30
C ALA A 32 15.66 -32.97 30.15
N TRP A 33 16.09 -32.70 28.92
CA TRP A 33 15.56 -33.40 27.74
C TRP A 33 16.66 -33.67 26.72
N ASP A 34 16.66 -34.89 26.18
CA ASP A 34 17.55 -35.30 25.10
C ASP A 34 17.07 -34.73 23.76
N TYR A 35 17.34 -33.44 23.53
CA TYR A 35 16.96 -32.77 22.29
C TYR A 35 17.69 -33.39 21.09
N PRO A 36 16.99 -33.66 19.97
CA PRO A 36 17.64 -34.16 18.78
C PRO A 36 18.63 -33.12 18.25
N LEU A 37 19.87 -33.52 17.94
CA LEU A 37 20.91 -32.60 17.43
C LEU A 37 20.47 -31.83 16.18
N SER A 38 19.57 -32.40 15.38
CA SER A 38 18.96 -31.75 14.21
C SER A 38 18.21 -30.46 14.57
N PHE A 39 17.76 -30.29 15.81
CA PHE A 39 17.15 -29.06 16.32
C PHE A 39 18.15 -27.89 16.25
N PHE A 40 19.40 -28.11 16.69
CA PHE A 40 20.45 -27.09 16.74
C PHE A 40 21.21 -26.90 15.42
N ALA A 41 20.88 -27.68 14.38
CA ALA A 41 21.49 -27.52 13.07
C ALA A 41 21.35 -26.07 12.58
N ARG A 42 22.46 -25.49 12.11
CA ARG A 42 22.48 -24.14 11.53
C ARG A 42 21.49 -24.08 10.37
N ARG A 43 20.62 -23.07 10.38
CA ARG A 43 19.67 -22.77 9.31
C ARG A 43 19.90 -21.36 8.83
N VAL A 44 20.09 -21.21 7.53
CA VAL A 44 20.12 -19.90 6.88
C VAL A 44 18.75 -19.66 6.29
N HIS A 45 18.07 -18.62 6.76
CA HIS A 45 16.79 -18.20 6.21
C HIS A 45 17.04 -17.29 5.03
N HIS A 46 16.59 -17.72 3.85
CA HIS A 46 16.62 -16.90 2.65
C HIS A 46 15.24 -16.25 2.46
N ILE A 47 15.23 -14.96 2.17
CA ILE A 47 14.00 -14.25 1.82
C ILE A 47 13.61 -14.71 0.42
N GLU A 48 12.51 -15.44 0.33
CA GLU A 48 11.96 -15.87 -0.95
C GLU A 48 11.33 -14.68 -1.69
N ARG A 49 11.72 -14.50 -2.95
CA ARG A 49 11.13 -13.48 -3.83
C ARG A 49 10.13 -14.12 -4.77
N ARG A 50 8.85 -13.98 -4.43
CA ARG A 50 7.76 -14.51 -5.24
C ARG A 50 7.70 -13.77 -6.59
N PRO A 51 7.87 -14.45 -7.74
CA PRO A 51 7.70 -13.81 -9.04
C PRO A 51 6.21 -13.52 -9.30
N PRO A 52 5.88 -12.54 -10.16
CA PRO A 52 4.51 -12.29 -10.54
C PRO A 52 3.95 -13.43 -11.40
N ASP A 53 2.69 -13.77 -11.15
CA ASP A 53 1.92 -14.63 -12.05
C ASP A 53 1.82 -13.98 -13.46
N PRO A 54 2.11 -14.72 -14.55
CA PRO A 54 2.10 -14.15 -15.91
C PRO A 54 0.76 -13.54 -16.34
N GLN A 55 -0.37 -14.12 -15.92
CA GLN A 55 -1.69 -13.61 -16.28
C GLN A 55 -2.00 -12.30 -15.53
N ARG A 56 -1.70 -12.24 -14.23
CA ARG A 56 -1.80 -10.99 -13.44
C ARG A 56 -0.87 -9.90 -13.96
N LEU A 57 0.34 -10.27 -14.39
CA LEU A 57 1.28 -9.33 -15.02
C LEU A 57 0.72 -8.77 -16.33
N ALA A 58 0.13 -9.62 -17.18
CA ALA A 58 -0.49 -9.18 -18.43
C ALA A 58 -1.68 -8.24 -18.19
N GLN A 59 -2.50 -8.51 -17.17
CA GLN A 59 -3.60 -7.63 -16.74
C GLN A 59 -3.08 -6.28 -16.23
N ALA A 60 -2.07 -6.29 -15.36
CA ALA A 60 -1.44 -5.08 -14.83
C ALA A 60 -0.83 -4.23 -15.96
N ARG A 61 -0.14 -4.85 -16.92
CA ARG A 61 0.39 -4.18 -18.12
C ARG A 61 -0.73 -3.53 -18.93
N ALA A 62 -1.80 -4.28 -19.23
CA ALA A 62 -2.93 -3.77 -20.01
C ALA A 62 -3.66 -2.63 -19.29
N LEU A 63 -3.70 -2.64 -17.96
CA LEU A 63 -4.22 -1.54 -17.14
C LEU A 63 -3.34 -0.29 -17.24
N ILE A 64 -2.03 -0.41 -17.02
CA ILE A 64 -1.15 0.76 -17.07
C ILE A 64 -1.13 1.36 -18.49
N ALA A 65 -1.07 0.53 -19.52
CA ALA A 65 -0.95 0.98 -20.92
C ALA A 65 -2.12 1.85 -21.40
N ARG A 66 -3.34 1.69 -20.83
CA ARG A 66 -4.51 2.51 -21.21
C ARG A 66 -4.64 3.81 -20.39
N LYS A 67 -3.81 4.01 -19.37
CA LYS A 67 -3.91 5.13 -18.42
C LYS A 67 -2.92 6.22 -18.78
N ARG A 68 -3.32 7.47 -18.60
CA ARG A 68 -2.52 8.64 -18.94
C ARG A 68 -1.89 9.29 -17.72
N ARG A 69 -2.50 9.22 -16.54
CA ARG A 69 -2.06 9.91 -15.33
C ARG A 69 -1.88 8.96 -14.14
N PRO A 70 -1.08 7.88 -14.28
CA PRO A 70 -0.79 6.99 -13.17
C PRO A 70 0.03 7.69 -12.09
N LEU A 71 -0.39 7.56 -10.83
CA LEU A 71 0.35 8.01 -9.65
C LEU A 71 0.80 6.80 -8.84
N VAL A 72 2.09 6.74 -8.51
CA VAL A 72 2.65 5.68 -7.69
C VAL A 72 2.56 6.03 -6.21
N VAL A 73 2.14 5.07 -5.38
CA VAL A 73 2.17 5.17 -3.90
C VAL A 73 3.18 4.16 -3.37
N CYS A 74 4.33 4.66 -2.94
CA CYS A 74 5.44 3.88 -2.41
C CYS A 74 5.21 3.51 -0.94
N GLY A 75 5.09 2.22 -0.68
CA GLY A 75 4.96 1.62 0.65
C GLY A 75 6.28 1.13 1.24
N GLY A 76 6.21 0.67 2.50
CA GLY A 76 7.38 0.08 3.17
C GLY A 76 7.89 -1.20 2.49
N GLY A 77 7.04 -1.91 1.74
CA GLY A 77 7.43 -3.13 1.04
C GLY A 77 8.55 -2.94 0.01
N VAL A 78 8.69 -1.75 -0.58
CA VAL A 78 9.84 -1.42 -1.46
C VAL A 78 11.15 -1.52 -0.68
N ARG A 79 11.19 -0.96 0.53
CA ARG A 79 12.36 -0.99 1.42
C ARG A 79 12.63 -2.39 1.97
N TYR A 80 11.59 -3.07 2.45
CA TYR A 80 11.73 -4.42 3.01
C TYR A 80 12.18 -5.44 1.96
N SER A 81 11.80 -5.24 0.69
CA SER A 81 12.27 -6.03 -0.43
C SER A 81 13.69 -5.64 -0.90
N GLY A 82 14.21 -4.48 -0.50
CA GLY A 82 15.46 -3.93 -1.05
C GLY A 82 15.33 -3.51 -2.52
N ALA A 83 14.11 -3.19 -2.97
CA ALA A 83 13.77 -2.93 -4.36
C ALA A 83 14.11 -1.50 -4.84
N HIS A 84 15.10 -0.84 -4.23
CA HIS A 84 15.41 0.57 -4.46
C HIS A 84 15.73 0.88 -5.93
N GLU A 85 16.65 0.12 -6.53
CA GLU A 85 17.04 0.31 -7.92
C GLU A 85 15.94 -0.08 -8.90
N ALA A 86 15.23 -1.19 -8.64
CA ALA A 86 14.08 -1.59 -9.47
C ALA A 86 12.95 -0.55 -9.43
N PHE A 87 12.74 0.09 -8.27
CA PHE A 87 11.77 1.16 -8.11
C PHE A 87 12.21 2.44 -8.84
N ARG A 88 13.48 2.82 -8.71
CA ARG A 88 14.08 3.94 -9.47
C ARG A 88 13.88 3.74 -10.96
N GLU A 89 14.30 2.60 -11.49
CA GLU A 89 14.21 2.27 -12.91
C GLU A 89 12.76 2.33 -13.40
N PHE A 90 11.82 1.77 -12.63
CA PHE A 90 10.39 1.80 -12.96
C PHE A 90 9.84 3.23 -13.06
N VAL A 91 10.09 4.08 -12.06
CA VAL A 91 9.54 5.45 -12.06
C VAL A 91 10.24 6.35 -13.07
N GLU A 92 11.56 6.23 -13.25
CA GLU A 92 12.34 7.05 -14.19
C GLU A 92 12.02 6.67 -15.64
N THR A 93 12.00 5.38 -15.96
CA THR A 93 11.72 4.87 -17.32
C THR A 93 10.33 5.26 -17.77
N LEU A 94 9.33 5.06 -16.91
CA LEU A 94 7.93 5.32 -17.26
C LEU A 94 7.48 6.76 -16.96
N ARG A 95 8.39 7.59 -16.43
CA ARG A 95 8.15 8.99 -16.03
C ARG A 95 6.99 9.12 -15.03
N LEU A 96 6.92 8.23 -14.06
CA LEU A 96 5.84 8.17 -13.08
C LEU A 96 6.16 9.07 -11.87
N PRO A 97 5.32 10.06 -11.53
CA PRO A 97 5.44 10.68 -10.23
C PRO A 97 5.09 9.66 -9.15
N PHE A 98 5.76 9.76 -8.01
CA PHE A 98 5.47 8.92 -6.86
C PHE A 98 5.30 9.75 -5.60
N ALA A 99 4.44 9.27 -4.73
CA ALA A 99 4.29 9.77 -3.38
C ALA A 99 4.57 8.64 -2.38
N GLU A 100 4.88 9.01 -1.15
CA GLU A 100 5.37 8.09 -0.14
C GLU A 100 4.34 7.94 0.99
N THR A 101 4.18 6.70 1.45
CA THR A 101 3.65 6.46 2.80
C THR A 101 4.73 6.72 3.84
N GLN A 102 4.35 6.86 5.11
CA GLN A 102 5.32 6.99 6.21
C GLN A 102 6.32 5.82 6.24
N ALA A 103 5.85 4.59 5.97
CA ALA A 103 6.72 3.42 5.90
C ALA A 103 7.60 3.39 4.64
N GLY A 104 7.11 3.93 3.53
CA GLY A 104 7.80 3.95 2.23
C GLY A 104 8.84 5.06 2.09
N LYS A 105 8.84 6.06 2.98
CA LYS A 105 9.83 7.14 2.98
C LYS A 105 11.25 6.58 3.01
N GLY A 106 12.11 7.14 2.16
CA GLY A 106 13.49 6.69 2.00
C GLY A 106 13.67 5.52 1.04
N ALA A 107 12.65 5.17 0.23
CA ALA A 107 12.82 4.28 -0.91
C ALA A 107 13.75 4.91 -1.96
N LEU A 108 13.64 6.22 -2.20
CA LEU A 108 14.59 7.04 -2.95
C LEU A 108 14.91 8.32 -2.17
N VAL A 109 15.88 9.09 -2.64
CA VAL A 109 16.22 10.40 -2.08
C VAL A 109 15.04 11.38 -2.17
N SER A 110 14.87 12.23 -1.16
CA SER A 110 13.69 13.10 -1.03
C SER A 110 13.59 14.19 -2.10
N ASP A 111 14.74 14.63 -2.62
CA ASP A 111 14.87 15.66 -3.66
C ASP A 111 14.65 15.10 -5.08
N HIS A 112 14.46 13.79 -5.23
CA HIS A 112 14.25 13.14 -6.53
C HIS A 112 13.16 13.85 -7.35
N PRO A 113 13.37 14.13 -8.65
CA PRO A 113 12.49 14.99 -9.45
C PRO A 113 11.04 14.49 -9.49
N LEU A 114 10.84 13.16 -9.50
CA LEU A 114 9.53 12.52 -9.51
C LEU A 114 8.91 12.30 -8.11
N ASN A 115 9.63 12.59 -7.02
CA ASN A 115 9.10 12.45 -5.66
C ASN A 115 8.22 13.65 -5.31
N LEU A 116 6.96 13.38 -4.93
CA LEU A 116 5.97 14.35 -4.47
C LEU A 116 5.91 14.48 -2.94
N GLY A 117 6.71 13.69 -2.21
CA GLY A 117 6.70 13.60 -0.75
C GLY A 117 5.57 12.73 -0.20
N GLY A 118 5.21 12.97 1.06
CA GLY A 118 4.16 12.20 1.73
C GLY A 118 2.78 12.42 1.10
N VAL A 119 1.95 11.37 1.01
CA VAL A 119 0.55 11.44 0.56
C VAL A 119 -0.42 11.12 1.70
N GLY A 120 -1.63 11.67 1.63
CA GLY A 120 -2.70 11.36 2.57
C GLY A 120 -3.08 12.52 3.47
N VAL A 121 -3.81 12.23 4.56
CA VAL A 121 -4.30 13.21 5.54
C VAL A 121 -3.16 14.04 6.14
N THR A 122 -1.98 13.44 6.32
CA THR A 122 -0.76 14.09 6.82
C THR A 122 0.29 14.29 5.72
N GLY A 123 -0.13 14.21 4.45
CA GLY A 123 0.72 14.36 3.27
C GLY A 123 1.03 15.81 2.90
N GLY A 124 2.00 15.97 2.00
CA GLY A 124 2.37 17.26 1.41
C GLY A 124 1.40 17.70 0.30
N MET A 125 1.41 19.00 0.03
CA MET A 125 0.51 19.61 -0.97
C MET A 125 0.76 19.11 -2.39
N ALA A 126 2.01 18.83 -2.78
CA ALA A 126 2.34 18.33 -4.12
C ALA A 126 1.63 17.00 -4.40
N ALA A 127 1.78 16.02 -3.51
CA ALA A 127 1.12 14.72 -3.62
C ALA A 127 -0.41 14.85 -3.59
N ASN A 128 -0.95 15.58 -2.61
CA ASN A 128 -2.40 15.71 -2.44
C ASN A 128 -3.09 16.54 -3.53
N ARG A 129 -2.34 17.32 -4.32
CA ARG A 129 -2.88 17.99 -5.52
C ARG A 129 -2.98 17.08 -6.72
N LEU A 130 -2.00 16.21 -6.93
CA LEU A 130 -2.00 15.31 -8.07
C LEU A 130 -2.86 14.08 -7.82
N ALA A 131 -3.01 13.63 -6.57
CA ALA A 131 -3.78 12.45 -6.22
C ALA A 131 -5.25 12.44 -6.71
N PRO A 132 -6.05 13.52 -6.56
CA PRO A 132 -7.41 13.59 -7.11
C PRO A 132 -7.47 13.54 -8.64
N GLN A 133 -6.35 13.79 -9.31
CA GLN A 133 -6.27 13.89 -10.76
C GLN A 133 -5.72 12.61 -11.43
N ALA A 134 -5.31 11.62 -10.62
CA ALA A 134 -4.75 10.38 -11.11
C ALA A 134 -5.86 9.45 -11.61
N ASP A 135 -5.74 8.97 -12.85
CA ASP A 135 -6.66 7.98 -13.45
C ASP A 135 -6.28 6.53 -13.10
N LEU A 136 -5.09 6.34 -12.51
CA LEU A 136 -4.60 5.08 -11.97
C LEU A 136 -3.75 5.34 -10.74
N VAL A 137 -3.99 4.58 -9.67
CA VAL A 137 -3.12 4.55 -8.49
C VAL A 137 -2.37 3.22 -8.45
N ILE A 138 -1.04 3.28 -8.53
CA ILE A 138 -0.15 2.12 -8.48
C ILE A 138 0.44 2.03 -7.07
N GLY A 139 -0.15 1.20 -6.21
CA GLY A 139 0.37 0.96 -4.87
C GLY A 139 1.44 -0.14 -4.90
N ILE A 140 2.63 0.15 -4.38
CA ILE A 140 3.73 -0.83 -4.31
C ILE A 140 4.11 -1.06 -2.86
N GLY A 141 3.96 -2.29 -2.38
CA GLY A 141 4.37 -2.66 -1.02
C GLY A 141 3.63 -1.88 0.07
N THR A 142 2.40 -1.45 -0.20
CA THR A 142 1.61 -0.56 0.65
C THR A 142 0.28 -1.19 1.02
N ARG A 143 -0.16 -0.92 2.26
CA ARG A 143 -1.47 -1.36 2.77
C ARG A 143 -2.61 -0.42 2.37
N LEU A 144 -2.30 0.71 1.74
CA LEU A 144 -3.23 1.82 1.45
C LEU A 144 -4.17 2.12 2.63
N THR A 145 -3.56 2.46 3.77
CA THR A 145 -4.30 2.77 5.00
C THR A 145 -5.19 4.01 4.82
N ASP A 146 -6.16 4.19 5.72
CA ASP A 146 -7.08 5.34 5.68
C ASP A 146 -6.37 6.68 5.71
N PHE A 147 -5.24 6.80 6.44
CA PHE A 147 -4.41 8.00 6.40
C PHE A 147 -3.82 8.26 5.02
N THR A 148 -3.39 7.21 4.32
CA THR A 148 -2.80 7.32 2.97
C THR A 148 -3.86 7.71 1.94
N THR A 149 -5.07 7.14 2.06
CA THR A 149 -6.16 7.31 1.09
C THR A 149 -7.12 8.45 1.43
N GLY A 150 -6.97 9.10 2.59
CA GLY A 150 -7.94 10.06 3.10
C GLY A 150 -9.31 9.43 3.31
N SER A 151 -9.35 8.24 3.90
CA SER A 151 -10.57 7.42 4.01
C SER A 151 -11.24 7.22 2.64
N LYS A 152 -10.42 6.88 1.63
CA LYS A 152 -10.80 6.71 0.21
C LYS A 152 -11.23 7.99 -0.53
N ALA A 153 -11.23 9.15 0.11
CA ALA A 153 -11.67 10.40 -0.52
C ALA A 153 -10.58 11.09 -1.36
N LEU A 154 -9.29 10.76 -1.14
CA LEU A 154 -8.19 11.49 -1.76
C LEU A 154 -8.05 11.20 -3.25
N PHE A 155 -8.30 9.97 -3.67
CA PHE A 155 -8.21 9.54 -5.06
C PHE A 155 -9.62 9.57 -5.67
N SER A 156 -10.04 10.73 -6.15
CA SER A 156 -11.42 11.01 -6.54
C SER A 156 -11.65 11.20 -8.03
N HIS A 157 -10.67 10.89 -8.88
CA HIS A 157 -10.86 10.91 -10.33
C HIS A 157 -11.99 9.94 -10.71
N PRO A 158 -12.97 10.32 -11.56
CA PRO A 158 -14.12 9.48 -11.89
C PRO A 158 -13.74 8.09 -12.44
N ASP A 159 -12.69 8.05 -13.27
CA ASP A 159 -12.17 6.81 -13.87
C ASP A 159 -10.95 6.23 -13.13
N VAL A 160 -10.76 6.55 -11.84
CA VAL A 160 -9.63 6.03 -11.07
C VAL A 160 -9.72 4.51 -10.97
N GLU A 161 -8.65 3.84 -11.36
CA GLU A 161 -8.47 2.41 -11.11
C GLU A 161 -7.28 2.19 -10.16
N PHE A 162 -7.23 1.05 -9.48
CA PHE A 162 -6.13 0.70 -8.58
C PHE A 162 -5.37 -0.52 -9.12
N LEU A 163 -4.05 -0.45 -9.08
CA LEU A 163 -3.14 -1.57 -9.29
C LEU A 163 -2.27 -1.72 -8.06
N LEU A 164 -2.32 -2.88 -7.40
CA LEU A 164 -1.56 -3.10 -6.17
C LEU A 164 -0.56 -4.24 -6.35
N LEU A 165 0.72 -3.89 -6.28
CA LEU A 165 1.84 -4.83 -6.21
C LEU A 165 2.18 -5.09 -4.73
N ASN A 166 1.83 -6.29 -4.24
CA ASN A 166 2.04 -6.68 -2.84
C ASN A 166 2.34 -8.17 -2.70
N VAL A 167 3.15 -8.51 -1.70
CA VAL A 167 3.38 -9.92 -1.30
C VAL A 167 2.17 -10.53 -0.61
N ALA A 168 1.43 -9.73 0.15
CA ALA A 168 0.22 -10.14 0.86
C ALA A 168 -1.00 -9.95 -0.04
N GLU A 169 -1.70 -11.04 -0.33
CA GLU A 169 -2.88 -11.04 -1.21
C GLU A 169 -4.00 -10.14 -0.70
N PHE A 170 -4.25 -10.15 0.62
CA PHE A 170 -5.25 -9.27 1.23
C PHE A 170 -5.01 -7.79 0.92
N ASP A 171 -3.75 -7.34 0.96
CA ASP A 171 -3.40 -5.96 0.65
C ASP A 171 -3.44 -5.70 -0.87
N ALA A 172 -3.15 -6.70 -1.70
CA ALA A 172 -3.19 -6.58 -3.16
C ALA A 172 -4.63 -6.44 -3.71
N LEU A 173 -5.63 -6.95 -3.02
CA LEU A 173 -7.05 -6.96 -3.45
C LEU A 173 -7.87 -5.77 -2.91
N LYS A 174 -7.26 -4.88 -2.12
CA LYS A 174 -7.96 -3.70 -1.57
C LYS A 174 -8.45 -2.78 -2.67
N LEU A 175 -9.58 -2.12 -2.40
CA LEU A 175 -10.16 -1.09 -3.29
C LEU A 175 -10.50 -1.60 -4.69
N ASP A 176 -10.87 -2.89 -4.80
CA ASP A 176 -11.18 -3.53 -6.09
C ASP A 176 -10.03 -3.43 -7.10
N ALA A 177 -8.79 -3.47 -6.58
CA ALA A 177 -7.62 -3.31 -7.40
C ALA A 177 -7.37 -4.51 -8.31
N THR A 178 -6.78 -4.23 -9.48
CA THR A 178 -6.04 -5.24 -10.22
C THR A 178 -4.84 -5.66 -9.34
N ALA A 179 -4.88 -6.89 -8.85
CA ALA A 179 -3.89 -7.39 -7.90
C ALA A 179 -2.71 -8.06 -8.61
N LEU A 180 -1.50 -7.58 -8.35
CA LEU A 180 -0.24 -8.20 -8.76
C LEU A 180 0.47 -8.76 -7.52
N ILE A 181 0.30 -10.06 -7.28
CA ILE A 181 0.83 -10.71 -6.06
C ILE A 181 2.27 -11.15 -6.33
N ALA A 182 3.24 -10.36 -5.85
CA ALA A 182 4.66 -10.63 -6.05
C ALA A 182 5.52 -9.87 -5.03
N ASP A 183 6.79 -10.26 -4.93
CA ASP A 183 7.82 -9.42 -4.32
C ASP A 183 7.97 -8.10 -5.10
N ALA A 184 8.23 -7.01 -4.38
CA ALA A 184 8.30 -5.68 -4.98
C ALA A 184 9.42 -5.60 -6.03
N GLN A 185 10.60 -6.14 -5.75
CA GLN A 185 11.73 -6.09 -6.69
C GLN A 185 11.41 -6.83 -7.99
N THR A 186 11.00 -8.11 -7.89
CA THR A 186 10.71 -8.92 -9.09
C THR A 186 9.49 -8.42 -9.84
N GLY A 187 8.47 -7.92 -9.13
CA GLY A 187 7.26 -7.34 -9.72
C GLY A 187 7.56 -6.06 -10.50
N LEU A 188 8.40 -5.17 -9.95
CA LEU A 188 8.79 -3.92 -10.62
C LEU A 188 9.65 -4.17 -11.85
N GLN A 189 10.60 -5.09 -11.78
CA GLN A 189 11.42 -5.50 -12.94
C GLN A 189 10.54 -6.06 -14.06
N ALA A 190 9.61 -6.96 -13.72
CA ALA A 190 8.70 -7.55 -14.69
C ALA A 190 7.75 -6.51 -15.31
N LEU A 191 7.21 -5.58 -14.52
CA LEU A 191 6.37 -4.48 -15.03
C LEU A 191 7.15 -3.53 -15.94
N THR A 192 8.34 -3.11 -15.53
CA THR A 192 9.20 -2.22 -16.32
C THR A 192 9.49 -2.83 -17.69
N HIS A 193 9.91 -4.10 -17.71
CA HIS A 193 10.15 -4.83 -18.95
C HIS A 193 8.88 -4.97 -19.80
N ALA A 194 7.75 -5.31 -19.19
CA ALA A 194 6.49 -5.51 -19.90
C ALA A 194 5.89 -4.24 -20.51
N LEU A 195 6.20 -3.06 -19.95
CA LEU A 195 5.63 -1.77 -20.37
C LEU A 195 6.45 -1.06 -21.46
N GLY A 196 7.73 -1.40 -21.62
CA GLY A 196 8.59 -0.92 -22.70
C GLY A 196 8.59 0.61 -22.84
N ASP A 197 8.09 1.10 -23.98
CA ASP A 197 8.11 2.52 -24.35
C ASP A 197 6.97 3.36 -23.74
N TYR A 198 6.15 2.78 -22.87
CA TYR A 198 5.11 3.54 -22.16
C TYR A 198 5.71 4.71 -21.38
N ARG A 199 5.11 5.90 -21.50
CA ARG A 199 5.44 7.08 -20.69
C ARG A 199 4.15 7.69 -20.16
N SER A 200 4.17 8.12 -18.91
CA SER A 200 3.04 8.80 -18.31
C SER A 200 2.80 10.18 -18.98
N GLY A 201 1.54 10.60 -19.00
CA GLY A 201 1.09 11.88 -19.55
C GLY A 201 1.10 13.04 -18.55
N TRP A 202 1.86 12.95 -17.45
CA TRP A 202 1.90 14.02 -16.45
C TRP A 202 2.62 15.29 -16.92
N GLY A 203 3.62 15.17 -17.82
CA GLY A 203 4.36 16.31 -18.36
C GLY A 203 4.90 17.24 -17.25
N GLU A 204 4.66 18.55 -17.42
CA GLU A 204 5.12 19.58 -16.49
C GLU A 204 4.35 19.62 -15.16
N ALA A 205 3.20 18.94 -15.05
CA ALA A 205 2.38 18.97 -13.84
C ALA A 205 3.15 18.49 -12.59
N ILE A 206 4.13 17.60 -12.78
CA ILE A 206 5.01 17.11 -11.70
C ILE A 206 5.85 18.26 -11.13
N ALA A 207 6.52 19.02 -12.00
CA ALA A 207 7.35 20.13 -11.59
C ALA A 207 6.51 21.26 -10.99
N GLN A 208 5.38 21.59 -11.61
CA GLN A 208 4.45 22.62 -11.12
C GLN A 208 3.89 22.30 -9.74
N ALA A 209 3.54 21.03 -9.47
CA ALA A 209 3.05 20.61 -8.16
C ALA A 209 4.09 20.77 -7.05
N LYS A 210 5.38 20.66 -7.38
CA LYS A 210 6.51 20.80 -6.44
C LYS A 210 6.95 22.25 -6.24
N SER A 211 6.55 23.18 -7.10
CA SER A 211 6.97 24.58 -7.03
C SER A 211 6.39 25.31 -5.80
N PRO A 212 7.21 26.08 -5.04
CA PRO A 212 6.78 26.78 -3.83
C PRO A 212 5.63 27.79 -4.06
N GLY A 213 5.49 28.32 -5.28
CA GLY A 213 4.43 29.26 -5.65
C GLY A 213 3.06 28.64 -5.88
N ALA A 214 2.95 27.30 -5.91
CA ALA A 214 1.67 26.63 -5.99
C ALA A 214 0.88 26.80 -4.68
N THR A 215 1.45 27.37 -3.61
CA THR A 215 0.80 27.68 -2.32
C THR A 215 -0.29 28.74 -2.48
N SER A 216 -1.44 28.42 -3.11
CA SER A 216 -2.62 29.28 -3.00
C SER A 216 -3.22 29.13 -1.60
N ALA A 217 -3.56 30.28 -1.01
CA ALA A 217 -4.17 30.47 0.30
C ALA A 217 -5.54 29.77 0.50
N ALA A 218 -5.98 28.92 -0.43
CA ALA A 218 -7.26 28.20 -0.36
C ALA A 218 -7.26 27.02 0.63
N ALA A 219 -6.09 26.59 1.13
CA ALA A 219 -5.99 25.52 2.13
C ALA A 219 -6.21 26.02 3.57
N CYS A 220 -6.25 27.34 3.81
CA CYS A 220 -6.65 27.92 5.10
C CYS A 220 -8.12 28.38 5.05
N GLY A 221 -9.00 27.51 4.55
CA GLY A 221 -10.44 27.64 4.69
C GLY A 221 -10.92 27.09 6.03
N ILE A 222 -10.28 27.48 7.14
CA ILE A 222 -10.98 27.47 8.43
C ILE A 222 -12.00 28.59 8.34
N ALA A 223 -13.17 28.27 7.79
CA ALA A 223 -14.35 29.10 7.98
C ALA A 223 -14.46 29.35 9.48
N SER A 224 -14.38 30.61 9.88
CA SER A 224 -14.66 31.08 11.23
C SER A 224 -16.15 30.88 11.52
N GLY A 225 -16.57 29.62 11.64
CA GLY A 225 -17.88 29.22 12.11
C GLY A 225 -17.70 28.80 13.56
N VAL A 226 -18.03 29.73 14.46
CA VAL A 226 -18.18 29.48 15.91
C VAL A 226 -18.83 28.12 16.12
N LEU A 227 -18.12 27.24 16.85
CA LEU A 227 -18.61 25.96 17.32
C LEU A 227 -19.77 26.21 18.30
N THR A 228 -20.98 26.41 17.79
CA THR A 228 -22.20 26.28 18.59
C THR A 228 -22.57 24.82 18.59
N THR A 229 -22.23 24.15 19.69
CA THR A 229 -22.65 22.78 19.98
C THR A 229 -24.18 22.69 19.98
N ARG A 230 -24.76 22.03 18.97
CA ARG A 230 -26.09 21.42 19.06
C ARG A 230 -26.06 19.99 18.51
N PRO A 231 -26.48 18.98 19.28
CA PRO A 231 -26.50 17.60 18.81
C PRO A 231 -27.72 17.38 17.90
N LYS A 232 -27.49 17.19 16.60
CA LYS A 232 -28.47 16.61 15.67
C LYS A 232 -27.96 15.29 15.11
N TRP A 233 -27.72 14.34 16.01
CA TRP A 233 -27.69 12.91 15.68
C TRP A 233 -28.78 12.21 16.48
N ARG A 234 -30.03 12.38 16.05
CA ARG A 234 -31.14 11.51 16.42
C ARG A 234 -31.95 11.18 15.17
N GLY A 235 -31.93 9.91 14.81
CA GLY A 235 -33.08 9.21 14.25
C GLY A 235 -33.28 9.30 12.75
N THR A 236 -32.65 8.39 11.99
CA THR A 236 -33.30 7.85 10.77
C THR A 236 -32.80 6.45 10.36
N TRP A 237 -31.65 5.98 10.84
CA TRP A 237 -31.09 4.70 10.38
C TRP A 237 -31.37 3.46 11.27
N MET A 238 -31.98 3.63 12.46
CA MET A 238 -32.31 2.51 13.37
C MET A 238 -33.79 2.08 13.39
N ARG A 239 -34.65 2.62 12.51
CA ARG A 239 -36.07 2.21 12.39
C ARG A 239 -36.37 1.24 11.24
N SER A 240 -35.46 1.08 10.28
CA SER A 240 -35.65 0.17 9.14
C SER A 240 -35.38 -1.30 9.47
N TRP A 241 -34.51 -1.61 10.45
CA TRP A 241 -34.11 -2.98 10.76
C TRP A 241 -34.96 -3.69 11.83
N ARG A 242 -35.77 -2.97 12.62
CA ARG A 242 -36.65 -3.57 13.66
C ARG A 242 -38.03 -3.99 13.17
N ASN A 243 -38.46 -3.57 11.97
CA ASN A 243 -39.78 -3.93 11.42
C ASN A 243 -39.78 -5.15 10.49
N THR A 244 -38.62 -5.62 10.06
CA THR A 244 -38.48 -6.79 9.18
C THR A 244 -38.30 -8.12 9.93
N ALA A 245 -38.01 -8.08 11.24
CA ALA A 245 -37.79 -9.28 12.07
C ALA A 245 -39.02 -9.73 12.88
N ARG A 246 -40.23 -9.24 12.57
CA ARG A 246 -41.50 -9.64 13.24
C ARG A 246 -42.56 -10.24 12.31
N ARG A 247 -42.19 -10.62 11.07
CA ARG A 247 -43.12 -11.25 10.12
C ARG A 247 -42.44 -12.42 9.39
N SER A 248 -42.17 -13.50 10.12
CA SER A 248 -41.87 -14.81 9.52
C SER A 248 -41.97 -15.93 10.56
N THR A 249 -43.20 -16.29 10.92
CA THR A 249 -43.52 -17.63 11.43
C THR A 249 -44.93 -17.97 10.95
N PRO A 250 -45.12 -18.92 10.01
CA PRO A 250 -46.41 -19.56 9.81
C PRO A 250 -46.55 -20.78 10.74
N ALA A 251 -47.81 -21.13 10.98
CA ALA A 251 -48.33 -22.20 11.83
C ALA A 251 -47.85 -23.61 11.42
#